data_AF-A0A7K0CEX6-F1
#
_entry.id   AF-A0A7K0CEX6-F1
#
_cell.length_a   1.000
_cell.length_b   1.000
_cell.length_c   1.000
_cell.angle_alpha   90.00
_cell.angle_beta   90.00
_cell.angle_gamma   90.00
#
_symmetry.space_group_name_H-M   'P 1'
#
loop_
_entity.id
_entity.type
_entity.pdbx_description
1 polymer ?
#
loop_
_entity_poly.entity_id
_entity_poly.type
_entity_poly.pdbx_seq_one_letter_code
_entity_poly.pdbx_strand_id
1 'polypeptide(L)'
;MQPSLSQRLADLRPGHPHRVLADRPDATVIAGGGVVLKAHAPRTDPAELAVRLRIAAHPALAGILLAPLPGPRTALDDRPVTRWPEGGPVSPVPDDAPWAAAGRLLARLHRVPLDTLPGPVPAMRGPAKAARAVGRLRALGTYEDKADGNEADAVLRAWAPLPAWTRGEAPYTGPGALCHGDLHLGQLVRHPLPGGPWLLIDIDDLGAGDPAWDLARPAACYATGLLLPEEWATLLTAYRDAGGPAAGTPADGLWPARLDVPARALTVQLAALSLVRAHEEGRPPDDVDLGLVEACARMVCAPAPPGGDE
;
A
#
# COMPACT_ATOMS: atom_id res chain seq x y z
N MET A 1 -29.45 20.59 2.26
CA MET A 1 -28.07 20.07 2.18
C MET A 1 -28.14 18.57 2.41
N GLN A 2 -27.62 17.74 1.50
CA GLN A 2 -27.53 16.32 1.78
C GLN A 2 -26.47 16.08 2.88
N PRO A 3 -26.71 15.18 3.85
CA PRO A 3 -25.74 14.87 4.89
C PRO A 3 -24.45 14.28 4.29
N SER A 4 -23.30 14.57 4.89
CA SER A 4 -22.01 14.04 4.44
C SER A 4 -22.01 12.52 4.43
N LEU A 5 -21.13 11.90 3.64
CA LEU A 5 -20.97 10.45 3.63
C LEU A 5 -20.58 9.92 5.01
N SER A 6 -19.71 10.62 5.73
CA SER A 6 -19.32 10.32 7.11
C SER A 6 -20.51 10.35 8.08
N GLN A 7 -21.43 11.30 7.93
CA GLN A 7 -22.62 11.39 8.77
C GLN A 7 -23.63 10.27 8.46
N ARG A 8 -23.86 9.98 7.18
CA ARG A 8 -24.72 8.86 6.77
C ARG A 8 -24.14 7.50 7.16
N LEU A 9 -22.82 7.36 7.18
CA LEU A 9 -22.15 6.17 7.68
C LEU A 9 -22.36 6.02 9.20
N ALA A 10 -22.36 7.13 9.94
CA ALA A 10 -22.65 7.14 11.37
C ALA A 10 -24.11 6.76 11.68
N ASP A 11 -25.05 7.13 10.80
CA ASP A 11 -26.47 6.77 10.93
C ASP A 11 -26.71 5.25 10.86
N LEU A 12 -25.76 4.45 10.33
CA LEU A 12 -25.82 2.99 10.41
C LEU A 12 -25.63 2.45 11.84
N ARG A 13 -25.17 3.28 12.78
CA ARG A 13 -24.97 2.95 14.20
C ARG A 13 -25.44 4.10 15.10
N PRO A 14 -26.76 4.36 15.16
CA PRO A 14 -27.30 5.44 15.97
C PRO A 14 -27.01 5.22 17.45
N GLY A 15 -26.86 6.31 18.21
CA GLY A 15 -26.61 6.28 19.65
C GLY A 15 -25.15 6.08 20.06
N HIS A 16 -24.21 6.02 19.11
CA HIS A 16 -22.78 6.02 19.40
C HIS A 16 -22.12 7.31 18.91
N PRO A 17 -21.43 8.09 19.76
CA PRO A 17 -20.59 9.17 19.27
C PRO A 17 -19.53 8.60 18.34
N HIS A 18 -19.24 9.31 17.25
CA HIS A 18 -18.31 8.86 16.24
C HIS A 18 -17.20 9.89 16.00
N ARG A 19 -16.07 9.40 15.51
CA ARG A 19 -14.92 10.17 15.05
C ARG A 19 -14.62 9.78 13.61
N VAL A 20 -14.43 10.78 12.75
CA VAL A 20 -13.95 10.56 11.39
C VAL A 20 -12.46 10.24 11.45
N LEU A 21 -12.08 9.05 10.97
CA LEU A 21 -10.68 8.63 10.87
C LEU A 21 -10.10 9.02 9.50
N ALA A 22 -10.91 8.94 8.44
CA ALA A 22 -10.57 9.38 7.10
C ALA A 22 -11.84 9.74 6.33
N ASP A 23 -11.81 10.79 5.53
CA ASP A 23 -12.87 11.13 4.58
C ASP A 23 -12.23 11.55 3.26
N ARG A 24 -12.07 10.58 2.35
CA ARG A 24 -11.39 10.75 1.07
C ARG A 24 -12.28 10.23 -0.05
N PRO A 25 -12.11 10.71 -1.30
CA PRO A 25 -12.91 10.24 -2.43
C PRO A 25 -12.91 8.71 -2.62
N ASP A 26 -11.81 8.05 -2.26
CA ASP A 26 -11.60 6.61 -2.37
C ASP A 26 -12.00 5.80 -1.13
N ALA A 27 -12.17 6.41 0.05
CA ALA A 27 -12.72 5.73 1.22
C ALA A 27 -13.15 6.72 2.32
N THR A 28 -14.23 6.40 3.02
CA THR A 28 -14.64 7.11 4.25
C THR A 28 -14.64 6.12 5.41
N VAL A 29 -13.97 6.48 6.50
CA VAL A 29 -13.74 5.63 7.68
C VAL A 29 -14.15 6.39 8.94
N ILE A 30 -15.02 5.81 9.74
CA ILE A 30 -15.42 6.35 11.04
C ILE A 30 -15.25 5.30 12.14
N ALA A 31 -14.97 5.75 13.35
CA ALA A 31 -14.91 4.90 14.54
C ALA A 31 -15.89 5.39 15.59
N GLY A 32 -16.53 4.46 16.30
CA GLY A 32 -17.40 4.78 17.43
C GLY A 32 -17.84 3.52 18.17
N GLY A 33 -17.89 3.57 19.50
CA GLY A 33 -18.34 2.44 20.33
C GLY A 33 -17.62 1.13 20.03
N GLY A 34 -16.28 1.16 19.85
CA GLY A 34 -15.43 -0.03 19.65
C GLY A 34 -15.49 -0.65 18.25
N VAL A 35 -16.13 0.01 17.28
CA VAL A 35 -16.26 -0.48 15.89
C VAL A 35 -15.82 0.61 14.93
N VAL A 36 -15.12 0.20 13.89
CA VAL A 36 -14.82 1.00 12.72
C VAL A 36 -15.76 0.61 11.58
N LEU A 37 -16.37 1.61 10.96
CA LEU A 37 -17.11 1.46 9.71
C LEU A 37 -16.25 2.04 8.58
N LYS A 38 -16.14 1.28 7.49
CA LYS A 38 -15.44 1.72 6.27
C LYS A 38 -16.39 1.63 5.09
N ALA A 39 -16.69 2.78 4.47
CA ALA A 39 -17.27 2.85 3.15
C ALA A 39 -16.13 2.81 2.12
N HIS A 40 -16.11 1.78 1.28
CA HIS A 40 -15.07 1.58 0.27
C HIS A 40 -15.26 2.55 -0.93
N ALA A 41 -14.34 2.50 -1.90
CA ALA A 41 -14.47 3.30 -3.11
C ALA A 41 -15.75 2.91 -3.89
N PRO A 42 -16.42 3.84 -4.61
CA PRO A 42 -17.65 3.55 -5.35
C PRO A 42 -17.50 2.46 -6.43
N ARG A 43 -16.27 2.30 -6.94
CA ARG A 43 -15.95 1.33 -8.00
C ARG A 43 -15.29 0.06 -7.46
N THR A 44 -15.46 -0.21 -6.17
CA THR A 44 -14.94 -1.44 -5.56
C THR A 44 -15.77 -2.63 -6.05
N ASP A 45 -15.13 -3.57 -6.74
CA ASP A 45 -15.77 -4.84 -7.10
C ASP A 45 -16.26 -5.58 -5.83
N PRO A 46 -17.59 -5.78 -5.67
CA PRO A 46 -18.14 -6.41 -4.47
C PRO A 46 -17.73 -7.88 -4.32
N ALA A 47 -17.52 -8.61 -5.43
CA ALA A 47 -17.13 -10.01 -5.42
C ALA A 47 -15.67 -10.16 -4.97
N GLU A 48 -14.74 -9.37 -5.52
CA GLU A 48 -13.35 -9.37 -5.05
C GLU A 48 -13.24 -8.96 -3.58
N LEU A 49 -13.98 -7.91 -3.17
CA LEU A 49 -14.01 -7.48 -1.78
C LEU A 49 -14.56 -8.59 -0.87
N ALA A 50 -15.56 -9.35 -1.33
CA ALA A 50 -16.06 -10.50 -0.60
C ALA A 50 -15.00 -11.60 -0.41
N VAL A 51 -14.16 -11.86 -1.41
CA VAL A 51 -13.02 -12.77 -1.26
C VAL A 51 -12.02 -12.25 -0.25
N ARG A 52 -11.56 -11.00 -0.39
CA ARG A 52 -10.56 -10.40 0.53
C ARG A 52 -11.02 -10.41 1.99
N LEU A 53 -12.31 -10.15 2.23
CA LEU A 53 -12.88 -10.22 3.58
C LEU A 53 -12.93 -11.65 4.13
N ARG A 54 -13.21 -12.65 3.29
CA ARG A 54 -13.11 -14.06 3.71
C ARG A 54 -11.67 -14.44 4.03
N ILE A 55 -10.70 -13.97 3.24
CA ILE A 55 -9.26 -14.17 3.52
C ILE A 55 -8.89 -13.53 4.86
N ALA A 56 -9.28 -12.28 5.09
CA ALA A 56 -8.99 -11.56 6.34
C ALA A 56 -9.60 -12.24 7.59
N ALA A 57 -10.75 -12.90 7.44
CA ALA A 57 -11.39 -13.68 8.50
C ALA A 57 -10.88 -15.12 8.62
N HIS A 58 -10.02 -15.59 7.71
CA HIS A 58 -9.61 -16.98 7.65
C HIS A 58 -8.65 -17.34 8.81
N PRO A 59 -8.77 -18.54 9.43
CA PRO A 59 -7.92 -18.92 10.56
C PRO A 59 -6.40 -18.85 10.29
N ALA A 60 -5.97 -19.10 9.05
CA ALA A 60 -4.55 -18.99 8.67
C ALA A 60 -4.00 -17.56 8.79
N LEU A 61 -4.88 -16.55 8.83
CA LEU A 61 -4.54 -15.13 8.96
C LEU A 61 -4.71 -14.61 10.39
N ALA A 62 -5.05 -15.48 11.34
CA ALA A 62 -5.16 -15.13 12.74
C ALA A 62 -3.82 -14.58 13.28
N GLY A 63 -3.89 -13.41 13.91
CA GLY A 63 -2.70 -12.71 14.39
C GLY A 63 -1.85 -12.07 13.28
N ILE A 64 -2.32 -12.06 12.01
CA ILE A 64 -1.67 -11.38 10.88
C ILE A 64 -2.54 -10.21 10.42
N LEU A 65 -3.79 -10.51 10.01
CA LEU A 65 -4.78 -9.51 9.63
C LEU A 65 -5.79 -9.31 10.76
N LEU A 66 -6.29 -8.08 10.91
CA LEU A 66 -7.46 -7.84 11.74
C LEU A 66 -8.68 -8.49 11.08
N ALA A 67 -9.38 -9.38 11.78
CA ALA A 67 -10.57 -10.00 11.24
C ALA A 67 -11.74 -8.98 11.20
N PRO A 68 -12.52 -8.92 10.11
CA PRO A 68 -13.73 -8.09 10.06
C PRO A 68 -14.80 -8.63 11.04
N LEU A 69 -15.67 -7.73 11.51
CA LEU A 69 -16.82 -8.12 12.33
C LEU A 69 -17.89 -8.81 11.48
N PRO A 70 -18.61 -9.81 12.02
CA PRO A 70 -19.73 -10.43 11.35
C PRO A 70 -20.92 -9.46 11.21
N GLY A 71 -21.77 -9.70 10.22
CA GLY A 71 -23.01 -8.96 10.03
C GLY A 71 -23.35 -8.69 8.58
N PRO A 72 -24.57 -8.21 8.30
CA PRO A 72 -24.96 -7.83 6.95
C PRO A 72 -24.05 -6.72 6.44
N ARG A 73 -23.63 -6.86 5.19
CA ARG A 73 -22.92 -5.82 4.47
C ARG A 73 -23.96 -4.96 3.77
N THR A 74 -23.88 -3.66 3.99
CA THR A 74 -24.73 -2.69 3.31
C THR A 74 -23.93 -2.00 2.22
N ALA A 75 -24.63 -1.37 1.28
CA ALA A 75 -24.02 -0.40 0.39
C ALA A 75 -24.61 0.98 0.73
N LEU A 76 -23.78 2.01 0.65
CA LEU A 76 -24.18 3.41 0.81
C LEU A 76 -23.69 4.17 -0.43
N ASP A 77 -24.61 4.66 -1.26
CA ASP A 77 -24.31 5.24 -2.58
C ASP A 77 -23.40 4.35 -3.44
N ASP A 78 -23.79 3.09 -3.61
CA ASP A 78 -23.01 2.06 -4.33
C ASP A 78 -21.63 1.73 -3.73
N ARG A 79 -21.29 2.30 -2.56
CA ARG A 79 -20.07 1.96 -1.83
C ARG A 79 -20.37 0.80 -0.87
N PRO A 80 -19.71 -0.36 -1.02
CA PRO A 80 -19.78 -1.39 0.02
C PRO A 80 -19.34 -0.81 1.36
N VAL A 81 -20.01 -1.24 2.44
CA VAL A 81 -19.66 -0.87 3.81
C VAL A 81 -19.25 -2.11 4.60
N THR A 82 -18.11 -2.02 5.28
CA THR A 82 -17.57 -3.08 6.14
C THR A 82 -17.40 -2.62 7.58
N ARG A 83 -17.37 -3.59 8.50
CA ARG A 83 -17.31 -3.39 9.94
C ARG A 83 -16.08 -4.08 10.51
N TRP A 84 -15.36 -3.41 11.39
CA TRP A 84 -14.11 -3.89 11.96
C TRP A 84 -14.05 -3.58 13.45
N PRO A 85 -13.36 -4.39 14.26
CA PRO A 85 -13.03 -3.99 15.63
C PRO A 85 -12.18 -2.71 15.62
N GLU A 86 -12.38 -1.82 16.59
CA GLU A 86 -11.48 -0.66 16.75
C GLU A 86 -10.15 -1.11 17.36
N GLY A 87 -9.04 -0.72 16.72
CA GLY A 87 -7.68 -0.99 17.18
C GLY A 87 -6.89 0.29 17.43
N GLY A 88 -5.83 0.19 18.22
CA GLY A 88 -4.95 1.33 18.53
C GLY A 88 -4.00 1.59 17.36
N PRO A 89 -3.98 2.78 16.75
CA PRO A 89 -3.12 3.07 15.60
C PRO A 89 -1.64 3.13 16.00
N VAL A 90 -0.76 3.16 15.00
CA VAL A 90 0.66 3.49 15.20
C VAL A 90 0.80 4.89 15.79
N SER A 91 1.71 5.03 16.77
CA SER A 91 2.08 6.31 17.37
C SER A 91 2.62 7.26 16.30
N PRO A 92 2.25 8.55 16.30
CA PRO A 92 2.85 9.52 15.38
C PRO A 92 4.29 9.88 15.78
N VAL A 93 4.78 9.44 16.94
CA VAL A 93 6.17 9.64 17.38
C VAL A 93 7.07 8.72 16.53
N PRO A 94 8.03 9.27 15.76
CA PRO A 94 8.85 8.48 14.84
C PRO A 94 9.57 7.30 15.50
N ASP A 95 10.15 7.50 16.69
CA ASP A 95 10.92 6.48 17.42
C ASP A 95 10.08 5.26 17.85
N ASP A 96 8.75 5.37 17.86
CA ASP A 96 7.82 4.29 18.20
C ASP A 96 7.40 3.45 16.99
N ALA A 97 7.93 3.75 15.80
CA ALA A 97 7.55 3.07 14.55
C ALA A 97 7.76 1.55 14.65
N PRO A 98 6.73 0.72 14.40
CA PRO A 98 6.79 -0.72 14.63
C PRO A 98 7.46 -1.48 13.48
N TRP A 99 8.61 -1.02 12.98
CA TRP A 99 9.30 -1.56 11.80
C TRP A 99 9.57 -3.06 11.89
N ALA A 100 10.06 -3.54 13.04
CA ALA A 100 10.31 -4.96 13.26
C ALA A 100 9.00 -5.79 13.25
N ALA A 101 7.91 -5.24 13.80
CA ALA A 101 6.62 -5.91 13.79
C ALA A 101 6.01 -5.93 12.39
N ALA A 102 6.13 -4.86 11.61
CA ALA A 102 5.72 -4.82 10.21
C ALA A 102 6.45 -5.88 9.37
N GLY A 103 7.79 -5.98 9.52
CA GLY A 103 8.58 -7.02 8.85
C GLY A 103 8.12 -8.44 9.19
N ARG A 104 7.90 -8.74 10.47
CA ARG A 104 7.37 -10.05 10.90
C ARG A 104 5.97 -10.35 10.36
N LEU A 105 5.08 -9.35 10.33
CA LEU A 105 3.72 -9.51 9.82
C LEU A 105 3.71 -9.79 8.32
N LEU A 106 4.49 -9.05 7.53
CA LEU A 106 4.64 -9.31 6.09
C LEU A 106 5.20 -10.70 5.81
N ALA A 107 6.27 -11.12 6.51
CA ALA A 107 6.84 -12.44 6.32
C ALA A 107 5.82 -13.54 6.61
N ARG A 108 5.03 -13.39 7.68
CA ARG A 108 3.95 -14.33 8.00
C ARG A 108 2.85 -14.32 6.95
N LEU A 109 2.46 -13.15 6.44
CA LEU A 109 1.46 -13.01 5.37
C LEU A 109 1.91 -13.75 4.10
N HIS A 110 3.14 -13.50 3.65
CA HIS A 110 3.69 -14.06 2.42
C HIS A 110 3.91 -15.57 2.47
N ARG A 111 3.99 -16.14 3.67
CA ARG A 111 4.16 -17.58 3.89
C ARG A 111 2.84 -18.34 3.90
N VAL A 112 1.69 -17.66 3.88
CA VAL A 112 0.39 -18.33 3.81
C VAL A 112 0.20 -18.92 2.41
N PRO A 113 0.04 -20.24 2.27
CA PRO A 113 -0.14 -20.86 0.95
C PRO A 113 -1.46 -20.42 0.31
N LEU A 114 -1.40 -19.92 -0.93
CA LEU A 114 -2.57 -19.37 -1.63
C LEU A 114 -3.69 -20.40 -1.86
N ASP A 115 -3.33 -21.66 -2.03
CA ASP A 115 -4.25 -22.80 -2.24
C ASP A 115 -5.06 -23.16 -0.98
N THR A 116 -4.61 -22.73 0.20
CA THR A 116 -5.35 -22.91 1.45
C THR A 116 -6.41 -21.83 1.69
N LEU A 117 -6.43 -20.78 0.86
CA LEU A 117 -7.28 -19.61 1.06
C LEU A 117 -8.60 -19.70 0.32
N PRO A 118 -9.65 -19.02 0.82
CA PRO A 118 -10.91 -18.89 0.09
C PRO A 118 -10.66 -18.23 -1.27
N GLY A 119 -10.94 -18.96 -2.36
CA GLY A 119 -10.59 -18.55 -3.72
C GLY A 119 -11.77 -18.26 -4.66
N PRO A 120 -11.45 -17.91 -5.93
CA PRO A 120 -10.10 -17.60 -6.41
C PRO A 120 -9.56 -16.31 -5.76
N VAL A 121 -8.29 -16.33 -5.32
CA VAL A 121 -7.67 -15.16 -4.69
C VAL A 121 -7.44 -14.08 -5.77
N PRO A 122 -7.97 -12.85 -5.62
CA PRO A 122 -7.74 -11.78 -6.60
C PRO A 122 -6.26 -11.42 -6.68
N ALA A 123 -5.84 -10.81 -7.79
CA ALA A 123 -4.51 -10.20 -7.86
C ALA A 123 -4.38 -9.08 -6.82
N MET A 124 -3.19 -8.91 -6.25
CA MET A 124 -2.89 -7.71 -5.46
C MET A 124 -3.00 -6.47 -6.35
N ARG A 125 -3.43 -5.34 -5.78
CA ARG A 125 -3.70 -4.13 -6.57
C ARG A 125 -2.55 -3.14 -6.66
N GLY A 126 -1.41 -3.44 -6.03
CA GLY A 126 -0.21 -2.59 -6.05
C GLY A 126 0.16 -2.07 -7.44
N PRO A 127 0.46 -2.95 -8.42
CA PRO A 127 0.79 -2.53 -9.78
C PRO A 127 -0.31 -1.71 -10.46
N ALA A 128 -1.58 -2.07 -10.25
CA ALA A 128 -2.71 -1.32 -10.78
C ALA A 128 -2.81 0.09 -10.17
N LYS A 129 -2.46 0.26 -8.88
CA LYS A 129 -2.36 1.58 -8.22
C LYS A 129 -1.21 2.42 -8.77
N ALA A 130 -0.05 1.82 -9.01
CA ALA A 130 1.07 2.49 -9.67
C ALA A 130 0.67 2.99 -11.07
N ALA A 131 0.05 2.11 -11.87
CA ALA A 131 -0.46 2.46 -13.20
C ALA A 131 -1.48 3.60 -13.16
N ARG A 132 -2.43 3.56 -12.19
CA ARG A 132 -3.42 4.62 -12.00
C ARG A 132 -2.77 5.95 -11.62
N ALA A 133 -1.75 5.96 -10.78
CA ALA A 133 -1.01 7.17 -10.42
C ALA A 133 -0.35 7.82 -11.64
N VAL A 134 0.33 7.01 -12.46
CA VAL A 134 0.95 7.47 -13.71
C VAL A 134 -0.10 7.93 -14.72
N GLY A 135 -1.24 7.25 -14.82
CA GLY A 135 -2.37 7.69 -15.65
C GLY A 135 -2.92 9.06 -15.24
N ARG A 136 -3.01 9.34 -13.93
CA ARG A 136 -3.39 10.67 -13.42
C ARG A 136 -2.36 11.74 -13.80
N LEU A 137 -1.07 11.44 -13.66
CA LEU A 137 0.00 12.35 -14.06
C LEU A 137 -0.08 12.71 -15.55
N ARG A 138 -0.27 11.70 -16.43
CA ARG A 138 -0.45 11.92 -17.88
C ARG A 138 -1.67 12.79 -18.19
N ALA A 139 -2.75 12.66 -17.42
CA ALA A 139 -3.98 13.39 -17.64
C ALA A 139 -3.88 14.89 -17.30
N LEU A 140 -2.81 15.34 -16.62
CA LEU A 140 -2.57 16.77 -16.37
C LEU A 140 -2.20 17.56 -17.63
N GLY A 141 -1.90 16.87 -18.73
CA GLY A 141 -1.36 17.49 -19.94
C GLY A 141 0.13 17.78 -19.78
N THR A 142 0.87 17.67 -20.89
CA THR A 142 2.28 18.10 -20.96
C THR A 142 2.38 19.54 -20.46
N TYR A 143 3.31 19.82 -19.55
CA TYR A 143 3.68 21.19 -19.20
C TYR A 143 4.40 21.78 -20.42
N GLU A 144 3.64 22.18 -21.45
CA GLU A 144 4.12 22.44 -22.82
C GLU A 144 5.03 23.68 -22.98
N ASP A 145 5.36 24.39 -21.90
CA ASP A 145 6.04 25.68 -21.97
C ASP A 145 7.40 25.79 -21.25
N LYS A 146 8.08 24.67 -20.97
CA LYS A 146 9.45 24.72 -20.40
C LYS A 146 10.47 24.03 -21.30
N ALA A 147 11.46 24.81 -21.75
CA ALA A 147 12.54 24.39 -22.64
C ALA A 147 13.52 23.38 -22.01
N ASP A 148 13.45 23.18 -20.70
CA ASP A 148 14.15 22.14 -19.96
C ASP A 148 13.08 21.12 -19.48
N GLY A 149 13.22 19.85 -19.88
CA GLY A 149 12.17 18.82 -19.75
C GLY A 149 11.44 18.84 -18.41
N ASN A 150 10.10 18.74 -18.46
CA ASN A 150 9.26 18.95 -17.28
C ASN A 150 9.43 17.82 -16.24
N GLU A 151 9.11 18.11 -14.97
CA GLU A 151 9.21 17.16 -13.85
C GLU A 151 8.42 15.86 -14.10
N ALA A 152 7.29 15.95 -14.80
CA ALA A 152 6.50 14.79 -15.18
C ALA A 152 7.22 13.90 -16.22
N ASP A 153 7.99 14.48 -17.15
CA ASP A 153 8.74 13.73 -18.16
C ASP A 153 9.82 12.88 -17.51
N ALA A 154 10.48 13.37 -16.45
CA ALA A 154 11.44 12.56 -15.70
C ALA A 154 10.78 11.33 -15.06
N VAL A 155 9.58 11.50 -14.47
CA VAL A 155 8.78 10.40 -13.90
C VAL A 155 8.34 9.42 -14.98
N LEU A 156 7.87 9.92 -16.14
CA LEU A 156 7.42 9.08 -17.26
C LEU A 156 8.57 8.32 -17.93
N ARG A 157 9.76 8.94 -18.05
CA ARG A 157 10.97 8.25 -18.55
C ARG A 157 11.41 7.14 -17.60
N ALA A 158 11.28 7.33 -16.29
CA ALA A 158 11.57 6.28 -15.30
C ALA A 158 10.53 5.15 -15.32
N TRP A 159 9.28 5.45 -15.65
CA TRP A 159 8.20 4.46 -15.78
C TRP A 159 8.35 3.56 -17.01
N ALA A 160 8.70 4.15 -18.16
CA ALA A 160 8.68 3.50 -19.47
C ALA A 160 9.51 2.20 -19.62
N PRO A 161 10.66 2.00 -18.95
CA PRO A 161 11.40 0.74 -19.07
C PRO A 161 10.99 -0.33 -18.04
N LEU A 162 10.13 -0.02 -17.06
CA LEU A 162 9.77 -0.98 -16.01
C LEU A 162 8.98 -2.17 -16.58
N PRO A 163 9.11 -3.40 -16.06
CA PRO A 163 8.39 -4.56 -16.61
C PRO A 163 6.87 -4.36 -16.72
N ALA A 164 6.25 -4.92 -17.76
CA ALA A 164 4.80 -4.75 -18.03
C ALA A 164 3.91 -5.11 -16.84
N TRP A 165 4.30 -6.10 -16.03
CA TRP A 165 3.54 -6.51 -14.85
C TRP A 165 3.53 -5.45 -13.74
N THR A 166 4.63 -4.72 -13.51
CA THR A 166 4.64 -3.61 -12.54
C THR A 166 3.83 -2.42 -13.03
N ARG A 167 3.66 -2.32 -14.36
CA ARG A 167 2.87 -1.29 -15.01
C ARG A 167 1.38 -1.59 -15.11
N GLY A 168 0.94 -2.74 -14.60
CA GLY A 168 -0.45 -3.18 -14.71
C GLY A 168 -0.87 -3.49 -16.16
N GLU A 169 0.08 -3.67 -17.07
CA GLU A 169 -0.15 -3.96 -18.50
C GLU A 169 -0.19 -5.47 -18.78
N ALA A 170 0.34 -6.28 -17.85
CA ALA A 170 0.33 -7.74 -17.91
C ALA A 170 0.16 -8.33 -16.49
N PRO A 171 -0.35 -9.56 -16.35
CA PRO A 171 -0.33 -10.25 -15.06
C PRO A 171 1.11 -10.60 -14.64
N TYR A 172 1.35 -10.66 -13.33
CA TYR A 172 2.58 -11.25 -12.79
C TYR A 172 2.51 -12.78 -12.94
N THR A 173 3.56 -13.38 -13.49
CA THR A 173 3.64 -14.83 -13.78
C THR A 173 4.64 -15.59 -12.93
N GLY A 174 5.37 -14.90 -12.04
CA GLY A 174 6.33 -15.52 -11.13
C GLY A 174 5.67 -16.23 -9.94
N PRO A 175 6.46 -16.81 -9.02
CA PRO A 175 5.96 -17.42 -7.80
C PRO A 175 5.20 -16.40 -6.93
N GLY A 176 3.87 -16.51 -6.92
CA GLY A 176 2.99 -15.60 -6.19
C GLY A 176 2.92 -15.90 -4.69
N ALA A 177 2.82 -14.85 -3.88
CA ALA A 177 2.48 -14.93 -2.46
C ALA A 177 1.21 -14.11 -2.20
N LEU A 178 0.55 -14.35 -1.06
CA LEU A 178 -0.46 -13.40 -0.57
C LEU A 178 0.24 -12.12 -0.14
N CYS A 179 -0.01 -11.02 -0.83
CA CYS A 179 0.58 -9.70 -0.60
C CYS A 179 -0.49 -8.72 -0.12
N HIS A 180 -0.11 -7.80 0.77
CA HIS A 180 -0.91 -6.68 1.23
C HIS A 180 -1.28 -5.72 0.09
N GLY A 181 -0.33 -5.44 -0.81
CA GLY A 181 -0.53 -4.67 -2.04
C GLY A 181 -0.34 -3.15 -1.90
N ASP A 182 -0.36 -2.60 -0.68
CA ASP A 182 -0.12 -1.17 -0.43
C ASP A 182 0.44 -0.86 0.97
N LEU A 183 1.32 -1.71 1.51
CA LEU A 183 1.80 -1.53 2.89
C LEU A 183 2.34 -0.11 3.16
N HIS A 184 1.85 0.51 4.24
CA HIS A 184 2.50 1.60 4.97
C HIS A 184 2.21 1.50 6.47
N LEU A 185 2.98 2.18 7.32
CA LEU A 185 2.83 2.04 8.79
C LEU A 185 1.44 2.42 9.32
N GLY A 186 0.71 3.28 8.61
CA GLY A 186 -0.68 3.62 8.94
C GLY A 186 -1.68 2.46 8.78
N GLN A 187 -1.25 1.32 8.23
CA GLN A 187 -2.06 0.10 8.07
C GLN A 187 -1.78 -0.95 9.15
N LEU A 188 -1.24 -0.52 10.30
CA LEU A 188 -1.08 -1.37 11.47
C LEU A 188 -1.92 -0.85 12.63
N VAL A 189 -2.56 -1.77 13.34
CA VAL A 189 -3.24 -1.48 14.60
C VAL A 189 -2.93 -2.51 15.67
N ARG A 190 -2.96 -2.11 16.93
CA ARG A 190 -2.95 -3.02 18.08
C ARG A 190 -4.37 -3.45 18.43
N HIS A 191 -4.61 -4.75 18.51
CA HIS A 191 -5.89 -5.29 18.96
C HIS A 191 -5.70 -6.63 19.70
N PRO A 192 -6.42 -6.86 20.82
CA PRO A 192 -7.38 -5.95 21.47
C PRO A 192 -6.72 -4.76 22.15
N LEU A 193 -7.46 -3.68 22.38
CA LEU A 193 -6.98 -2.51 23.14
C LEU A 193 -6.76 -2.86 24.63
N PRO A 194 -5.87 -2.14 25.34
CA PRO A 194 -4.97 -1.10 24.84
C PRO A 194 -3.63 -1.63 24.29
N GLY A 195 -3.30 -2.91 24.48
CA GLY A 195 -1.93 -3.42 24.32
C GLY A 195 -1.76 -4.70 23.51
N GLY A 196 -2.78 -5.12 22.75
CA GLY A 196 -2.74 -6.34 21.93
C GLY A 196 -1.63 -6.33 20.86
N PRO A 197 -1.44 -7.48 20.18
CA PRO A 197 -0.48 -7.59 19.10
C PRO A 197 -0.81 -6.63 17.94
N TRP A 198 0.23 -6.29 17.17
CA TRP A 198 0.07 -5.60 15.90
C TRP A 198 -0.61 -6.53 14.87
N LEU A 199 -1.53 -5.96 14.11
CA LEU A 199 -2.24 -6.61 13.01
C LEU A 199 -2.28 -5.66 11.81
N LEU A 200 -2.23 -6.23 10.61
CA LEU A 200 -2.44 -5.53 9.36
C LEU A 200 -3.94 -5.22 9.16
N ILE A 201 -4.23 -4.04 8.63
CA ILE A 201 -5.59 -3.59 8.25
C ILE A 201 -5.59 -3.11 6.81
N ASP A 202 -6.74 -2.68 6.30
CA ASP A 202 -6.86 -2.08 4.96
C ASP A 202 -6.61 -3.07 3.81
N ILE A 203 -7.44 -4.12 3.78
CA ILE A 203 -7.34 -5.25 2.84
C ILE A 203 -7.73 -4.92 1.39
N ASP A 204 -7.98 -3.67 1.02
CA ASP A 204 -8.57 -3.32 -0.29
C ASP A 204 -7.69 -3.75 -1.47
N ASP A 205 -6.38 -3.81 -1.24
CA ASP A 205 -5.36 -4.14 -2.23
C ASP A 205 -4.76 -5.54 -2.06
N LEU A 206 -5.24 -6.29 -1.05
CA LEU A 206 -4.78 -7.63 -0.71
C LEU A 206 -5.01 -8.60 -1.88
N GLY A 207 -4.02 -9.43 -2.20
CA GLY A 207 -4.18 -10.45 -3.23
C GLY A 207 -2.89 -11.18 -3.58
N ALA A 208 -2.94 -12.01 -4.60
CA ALA A 208 -1.78 -12.74 -5.11
C ALA A 208 -0.85 -11.81 -5.90
N GLY A 209 0.45 -11.88 -5.64
CA GLY A 209 1.46 -11.07 -6.34
C GLY A 209 2.90 -11.36 -5.93
N ASP A 210 3.83 -10.51 -6.36
CA ASP A 210 5.23 -10.57 -5.93
C ASP A 210 5.38 -10.02 -4.50
N PRO A 211 5.83 -10.82 -3.51
CA PRO A 211 6.03 -10.37 -2.13
C PRO A 211 7.07 -9.24 -1.97
N ALA A 212 7.91 -9.00 -2.98
CA ALA A 212 8.82 -7.85 -2.99
C ALA A 212 8.07 -6.50 -3.06
N TRP A 213 6.82 -6.51 -3.56
CA TRP A 213 6.02 -5.29 -3.68
C TRP A 213 5.68 -4.67 -2.32
N ASP A 214 5.40 -5.50 -1.30
CA ASP A 214 5.09 -4.99 0.04
C ASP A 214 6.31 -4.39 0.75
N LEU A 215 7.53 -4.71 0.29
CA LEU A 215 8.78 -4.10 0.76
C LEU A 215 9.17 -2.87 -0.08
N ALA A 216 8.49 -2.63 -1.20
CA ALA A 216 8.90 -1.63 -2.19
C ALA A 216 8.78 -0.20 -1.68
N ARG A 217 7.73 0.12 -0.90
CA ARG A 217 7.56 1.46 -0.32
C ARG A 217 8.68 1.81 0.68
N PRO A 218 8.96 1.00 1.72
CA PRO A 218 10.08 1.30 2.60
C PRO A 218 11.44 1.26 1.89
N ALA A 219 11.62 0.37 0.90
CA ALA A 219 12.83 0.38 0.07
C ALA A 219 12.97 1.67 -0.75
N ALA A 220 11.88 2.17 -1.35
CA ALA A 220 11.87 3.45 -2.06
C ALA A 220 12.22 4.61 -1.11
N CYS A 221 11.62 4.66 0.08
CA CYS A 221 11.96 5.68 1.07
C CYS A 221 13.43 5.59 1.53
N TYR A 222 13.99 4.39 1.70
CA TYR A 222 15.41 4.20 2.00
C TYR A 222 16.30 4.72 0.86
N ALA A 223 15.97 4.39 -0.38
CA ALA A 223 16.72 4.84 -1.56
C ALA A 223 16.67 6.37 -1.77
N THR A 224 15.63 7.04 -1.28
CA THR A 224 15.50 8.51 -1.34
C THR A 224 15.93 9.22 -0.05
N GLY A 225 16.41 8.50 0.95
CA GLY A 225 16.83 9.06 2.24
C GLY A 225 15.68 9.51 3.15
N LEU A 226 14.43 9.15 2.83
CA LEU A 226 13.24 9.40 3.64
C LEU A 226 13.04 8.37 4.77
N LEU A 227 13.79 7.26 4.73
CA LEU A 227 13.80 6.24 5.77
C LEU A 227 15.26 6.01 6.21
N LEU A 228 15.50 6.01 7.53
CA LEU A 228 16.84 5.84 8.05
C LEU A 228 17.37 4.41 7.78
N PRO A 229 18.67 4.23 7.51
CA PRO A 229 19.25 2.91 7.27
C PRO A 229 18.97 1.90 8.39
N GLU A 230 18.97 2.33 9.65
CA GLU A 230 18.69 1.50 10.83
C GLU A 230 17.23 1.04 10.91
N GLU A 231 16.29 1.87 10.49
CA GLU A 231 14.86 1.53 10.44
C GLU A 231 14.60 0.50 9.33
N TRP A 232 15.20 0.73 8.17
CA TRP A 232 15.15 -0.20 7.07
C TRP A 232 15.79 -1.55 7.43
N ALA A 233 16.98 -1.53 8.03
CA ALA A 233 17.65 -2.73 8.52
C ALA A 233 16.81 -3.48 9.56
N THR A 234 16.12 -2.76 10.45
CA THR A 234 15.23 -3.33 11.46
C THR A 234 14.05 -4.08 10.83
N LEU A 235 13.37 -3.48 9.84
CA LEU A 235 12.30 -4.16 9.11
C LEU A 235 12.83 -5.38 8.37
N LEU A 236 13.91 -5.22 7.59
CA LEU A 236 14.43 -6.26 6.70
C LEU A 236 14.95 -7.47 7.47
N THR A 237 15.64 -7.22 8.59
CA THR A 237 16.11 -8.28 9.50
C THR A 237 14.92 -9.04 10.07
N ALA A 238 13.93 -8.34 10.63
CA ALA A 238 12.76 -8.98 11.22
C ALA A 238 11.91 -9.77 10.20
N TYR A 239 11.86 -9.31 8.95
CA TYR A 239 11.24 -10.02 7.84
C TYR A 239 11.99 -11.30 7.48
N ARG A 240 13.32 -11.24 7.35
CA ARG A 240 14.19 -12.41 7.08
C ARG A 240 14.11 -13.44 8.19
N ASP A 241 14.22 -13.02 9.45
CA ASP A 241 14.16 -13.90 10.62
C ASP A 241 12.82 -14.64 10.73
N ALA A 242 11.74 -14.02 10.26
CA ALA A 242 10.43 -14.65 10.18
C ALA A 242 10.22 -15.53 8.93
N GLY A 243 11.24 -15.70 8.09
CA GLY A 243 11.24 -16.55 6.91
C GLY A 243 10.60 -15.90 5.67
N GLY A 244 10.65 -14.57 5.57
CA GLY A 244 10.06 -13.85 4.44
C GLY A 244 10.79 -14.12 3.11
N PRO A 245 10.08 -14.42 2.00
CA PRO A 245 10.68 -14.93 0.77
C PRO A 245 11.29 -13.88 -0.17
N ALA A 246 11.13 -12.57 0.11
CA ALA A 246 11.52 -11.51 -0.82
C ALA A 246 12.79 -10.72 -0.45
N ALA A 247 13.42 -11.04 0.69
CA ALA A 247 14.52 -10.24 1.23
C ALA A 247 15.92 -10.86 1.01
N GLY A 248 16.01 -11.98 0.27
CA GLY A 248 17.27 -12.69 0.11
C GLY A 248 17.89 -13.13 1.45
N THR A 249 19.21 -13.24 1.46
CA THR A 249 20.02 -13.60 2.62
C THR A 249 20.65 -12.35 3.27
N PRO A 250 21.20 -12.46 4.50
CA PRO A 250 21.96 -11.36 5.10
C PRO A 250 23.18 -10.91 4.27
N ALA A 251 23.75 -11.80 3.45
CA ALA A 251 24.89 -11.47 2.58
C ALA A 251 24.53 -10.49 1.45
N ASP A 252 23.24 -10.40 1.08
CA ASP A 252 22.72 -9.44 0.09
C ASP A 252 22.60 -8.00 0.65
N GLY A 253 22.98 -7.79 1.90
CA GLY A 253 22.99 -6.48 2.55
C GLY A 253 21.59 -5.88 2.73
N LEU A 254 21.49 -4.55 2.58
CA LEU A 254 20.25 -3.79 2.69
C LEU A 254 19.50 -3.64 1.37
N TRP A 255 20.04 -4.13 0.25
CA TRP A 255 19.38 -4.00 -1.06
C TRP A 255 19.36 -5.32 -1.83
N PRO A 256 18.46 -6.26 -1.46
CA PRO A 256 18.26 -7.48 -2.22
C PRO A 256 17.82 -7.16 -3.65
N ALA A 257 18.45 -7.80 -4.65
CA ALA A 257 18.21 -7.51 -6.07
C ALA A 257 16.72 -7.60 -6.49
N ARG A 258 15.95 -8.51 -5.88
CA ARG A 258 14.51 -8.68 -6.14
C ARG A 258 13.67 -7.41 -5.81
N LEU A 259 14.17 -6.54 -4.94
CA LEU A 259 13.47 -5.30 -4.58
C LEU A 259 13.60 -4.20 -5.61
N ASP A 260 14.57 -4.27 -6.53
CA ASP A 260 14.89 -3.15 -7.43
C ASP A 260 13.67 -2.71 -8.26
N VAL A 261 13.10 -3.65 -9.01
CA VAL A 261 11.98 -3.37 -9.91
C VAL A 261 10.75 -2.84 -9.16
N PRO A 262 10.26 -3.48 -8.08
CA PRO A 262 9.16 -2.93 -7.28
C PRO A 262 9.48 -1.57 -6.64
N ALA A 263 10.67 -1.39 -6.06
CA ALA A 263 11.07 -0.14 -5.41
C ALA A 263 11.06 1.01 -6.42
N ARG A 264 11.59 0.79 -7.63
CA ARG A 264 11.55 1.77 -8.72
C ARG A 264 10.12 2.12 -9.13
N ALA A 265 9.24 1.11 -9.25
CA ALA A 265 7.82 1.34 -9.55
C ALA A 265 7.12 2.18 -8.46
N LEU A 266 7.42 1.93 -7.18
CA LEU A 266 6.87 2.70 -6.06
C LEU A 266 7.43 4.12 -5.99
N THR A 267 8.71 4.33 -6.31
CA THR A 267 9.30 5.67 -6.43
C THR A 267 8.59 6.49 -7.51
N VAL A 268 8.35 5.90 -8.69
CA VAL A 268 7.57 6.54 -9.77
C VAL A 268 6.15 6.85 -9.30
N GLN A 269 5.48 5.90 -8.64
CA GLN A 269 4.13 6.09 -8.12
C GLN A 269 4.08 7.26 -7.12
N LEU A 270 5.04 7.33 -6.19
CA LEU A 270 5.13 8.41 -5.21
C LEU A 270 5.34 9.76 -5.89
N ALA A 271 6.30 9.87 -6.80
CA ALA A 271 6.56 11.09 -7.56
C ALA A 271 5.32 11.54 -8.36
N ALA A 272 4.67 10.62 -9.07
CA ALA A 272 3.46 10.90 -9.83
C ALA A 272 2.32 11.43 -8.95
N LEU A 273 2.09 10.81 -7.78
CA LEU A 273 1.06 11.27 -6.84
C LEU A 273 1.40 12.62 -6.20
N SER A 274 2.69 12.88 -5.95
CA SER A 274 3.17 14.17 -5.42
C SER A 274 2.89 15.30 -6.39
N LEU A 275 3.27 15.14 -7.66
CA LEU A 275 3.02 16.14 -8.71
C LEU A 275 1.52 16.36 -8.97
N VAL A 276 0.72 15.28 -8.98
CA VAL A 276 -0.74 15.39 -9.12
C VAL A 276 -1.35 16.16 -7.95
N ARG A 277 -0.90 15.92 -6.73
CA ARG A 277 -1.35 16.66 -5.55
C ARG A 277 -0.96 18.14 -5.64
N ALA A 278 0.29 18.44 -5.99
CA ALA A 278 0.75 19.83 -6.15
C ALA A 278 -0.10 20.58 -7.17
N HIS A 279 -0.42 19.94 -8.31
CA HIS A 279 -1.30 20.50 -9.32
C HIS A 279 -2.74 20.71 -8.82
N GLU A 280 -3.34 19.71 -8.16
CA GLU A 280 -4.70 19.82 -7.58
C GLU A 280 -4.80 20.93 -6.53
N GLU A 281 -3.71 21.19 -5.81
CA GLU A 281 -3.58 22.28 -4.83
C GLU A 281 -3.22 23.64 -5.45
N GLY A 282 -2.96 23.70 -6.76
CA GLY A 282 -2.57 24.94 -7.46
C GLY A 282 -1.22 25.50 -7.02
N ARG A 283 -0.32 24.66 -6.51
CA ARG A 283 1.00 25.05 -6.00
C ARG A 283 2.13 24.52 -6.89
N PRO A 284 3.29 25.19 -6.94
CA PRO A 284 4.48 24.59 -7.54
C PRO A 284 4.93 23.35 -6.74
N PRO A 285 5.65 22.40 -7.38
CA PRO A 285 6.34 21.32 -6.67
C PRO A 285 7.30 21.87 -5.63
N ASP A 286 7.28 21.31 -4.42
CA ASP A 286 8.20 21.68 -3.34
C ASP A 286 9.46 20.79 -3.32
N ASP A 287 10.35 20.98 -2.34
CA ASP A 287 11.59 20.22 -2.22
C ASP A 287 11.35 18.70 -2.07
N VAL A 288 10.23 18.29 -1.46
CA VAL A 288 9.88 16.87 -1.31
C VAL A 288 9.44 16.30 -2.65
N ASP A 289 8.58 17.03 -3.37
CA ASP A 289 8.15 16.65 -4.73
C ASP A 289 9.35 16.52 -5.66
N LEU A 290 10.25 17.51 -5.64
CA LEU A 290 11.45 17.55 -6.47
C LEU A 290 12.46 16.46 -6.10
N GLY A 291 12.61 16.13 -4.81
CA GLY A 291 13.44 15.02 -4.37
C GLY A 291 12.99 13.66 -4.93
N LEU A 292 11.67 13.43 -5.02
CA LEU A 292 11.10 12.23 -5.64
C LEU A 292 11.29 12.21 -7.18
N VAL A 293 11.17 13.38 -7.83
CA VAL A 293 11.43 13.53 -9.27
C VAL A 293 12.90 13.27 -9.59
N GLU A 294 13.81 13.80 -8.78
CA GLU A 294 15.25 13.61 -8.95
C GLU A 294 15.65 12.14 -8.73
N ALA A 295 15.02 11.45 -7.77
CA ALA A 295 15.14 10.01 -7.64
C ALA A 295 14.71 9.28 -8.92
N CYS A 296 13.62 9.73 -9.57
CA CYS A 296 13.22 9.21 -10.88
C CYS A 296 14.24 9.45 -11.97
N ALA A 297 14.84 10.64 -12.03
CA ALA A 297 15.91 10.94 -12.99
C ALA A 297 17.13 10.03 -12.78
N ARG A 298 17.56 9.79 -11.54
CA ARG A 298 18.69 8.88 -11.22
C ARG A 298 18.44 7.45 -11.67
N MET A 299 17.20 6.95 -11.56
CA MET A 299 16.81 5.60 -12.01
C MET A 299 16.99 5.38 -13.52
N VAL A 300 16.96 6.43 -14.33
CA VAL A 300 17.15 6.37 -15.79
C VAL A 300 18.63 6.40 -16.17
N CYS A 301 19.45 7.11 -15.37
CA CYS A 301 20.88 7.25 -15.60
C CYS A 301 21.72 6.08 -15.02
N ALA A 302 21.18 5.31 -14.09
CA ALA A 302 21.86 4.15 -13.53
C ALA A 302 21.98 3.01 -14.57
N PRO A 303 23.17 2.42 -14.79
CA PRO A 303 23.30 1.23 -15.62
C PRO A 303 22.49 0.08 -15.02
N ALA A 304 21.93 -0.79 -15.86
CA ALA A 304 21.26 -2.00 -15.40
C ALA A 304 22.22 -2.81 -14.49
N PRO A 305 21.74 -3.40 -13.39
CA PRO A 305 22.57 -4.32 -12.62
C PRO A 305 23.05 -5.45 -13.54
N PRO A 306 24.28 -5.95 -13.39
CA PRO A 306 24.78 -7.04 -14.22
C PRO A 306 23.83 -8.23 -14.08
N GLY A 307 23.14 -8.57 -15.17
CA GLY A 307 22.33 -9.77 -15.25
C GLY A 307 23.23 -10.98 -15.10
N GLY A 308 22.90 -11.85 -14.15
CA GLY A 308 23.46 -13.20 -14.13
C GLY A 308 22.88 -13.95 -15.33
N ASP A 309 23.69 -14.11 -16.37
CA ASP A 309 23.47 -15.13 -17.37
C ASP A 309 23.71 -16.50 -16.72
N GLU A 310 22.65 -17.29 -16.58
CA GLU A 310 22.71 -18.76 -16.71
C GLU A 310 22.02 -19.16 -18.01
#